data_AF-A0A317U002-F1
#
_entry.id   AF-A0A317U002-F1
#
_cell.length_a   1.000
_cell.length_b   1.000
_cell.length_c   1.000
_cell.angle_alpha   90.00
_cell.angle_beta   90.00
_cell.angle_gamma   90.00
#
_symmetry.space_group_name_H-M   'P 1'
#
loop_
_entity.id
_entity.type
_entity.pdbx_description
1 polymer ?
#
loop_
_entity_poly.entity_id
_entity_poly.type
_entity_poly.pdbx_seq_one_letter_code
_entity_poly.pdbx_strand_id
1 'polypeptide(L)'
;SGICDQMRPELVIISLRNTHTSTTYTNFAEMVWNYVRNEPTSPEFNELAKSNKTKNYAREIAAQIRRLSRWWYPEQPKNKEYNEEREAYFDKIIEKAFIKEVFIVGKNNKLNSNSLIVNSLKDVTRNYRWGTQTDLQELARIYNINLHTLINGNAPYKPADTPQRPIITMDNQHNLHWTTCISFLGSNFKGKRYDSYTKDSVISKQEIKDIMQTYTQGFVALVTKRNHLEKAMQIIQLCDNRDFNVSDIVRMLSNYLQRSNFNNNSSFKKRADYIIARAEYFNEAADKPDGLDLSV
;
A
#
# COMPACT_ATOMS: atom_id res chain seq x y z
N SER A 1 -9.97 -14.68 8.44
CA SER A 1 -10.45 -13.37 8.92
C SER A 1 -9.32 -12.70 9.69
N GLY A 2 -9.07 -11.39 9.50
CA GLY A 2 -8.14 -10.66 10.37
C GLY A 2 -6.86 -10.07 9.74
N ILE A 3 -6.97 -9.34 8.62
CA ILE A 3 -5.93 -8.36 8.22
C ILE A 3 -6.51 -6.94 7.99
N CYS A 4 -7.83 -6.78 7.87
CA CYS A 4 -8.47 -5.48 7.61
C CYS A 4 -8.64 -4.56 8.84
N ASP A 5 -8.46 -5.04 10.07
CA ASP A 5 -8.79 -4.26 11.28
C ASP A 5 -7.73 -3.21 11.70
N GLN A 6 -6.69 -2.97 10.90
CA GLN A 6 -5.55 -2.11 11.32
C GLN A 6 -5.08 -1.05 10.32
N MET A 7 -5.86 -0.64 9.31
CA MET A 7 -5.62 0.70 8.72
C MET A 7 -6.15 1.77 9.68
N ARG A 8 -5.30 2.16 10.63
CA ARG A 8 -5.62 3.19 11.63
C ARG A 8 -5.88 4.54 10.94
N PRO A 9 -6.81 5.37 11.46
CA PRO A 9 -7.03 6.78 11.05
C PRO A 9 -5.75 7.64 11.05
N GLU A 10 -4.70 7.18 11.74
CA GLU A 10 -3.37 7.78 11.82
C GLU A 10 -2.67 7.92 10.45
N LEU A 11 -2.91 7.01 9.50
CA LEU A 11 -2.31 7.08 8.15
C LEU A 11 -2.87 8.23 7.31
N VAL A 12 -4.19 8.45 7.38
CA VAL A 12 -4.87 9.61 6.78
C VAL A 12 -4.35 10.92 7.40
N ILE A 13 -4.09 10.91 8.71
CA ILE A 13 -3.55 12.06 9.45
C ILE A 13 -2.12 12.41 9.00
N ILE A 14 -1.27 11.42 8.69
CA ILE A 14 0.11 11.65 8.23
C ILE A 14 0.15 12.27 6.83
N SER A 15 -0.71 11.83 5.91
CA SER A 15 -0.80 12.38 4.55
C SER A 15 -1.25 13.85 4.51
N LEU A 16 -2.04 14.29 5.48
CA LEU A 16 -2.58 15.66 5.51
C LEU A 16 -1.62 16.70 6.13
N ARG A 17 -0.59 16.28 6.88
CA ARG A 17 0.28 17.20 7.67
C ARG A 17 1.28 18.02 6.85
N ASN A 18 1.56 17.65 5.59
CA ASN A 18 2.37 18.45 4.66
C ASN A 18 1.51 18.85 3.46
N THR A 19 0.95 20.07 3.47
CA THR A 19 -0.04 20.52 2.47
C THR A 19 0.49 20.47 1.03
N HIS A 20 1.73 20.90 0.79
CA HIS A 20 2.31 20.92 -0.56
C HIS A 20 2.73 19.55 -1.12
N THR A 21 2.74 18.49 -0.30
CA THR A 21 3.07 17.11 -0.74
C THR A 21 1.96 16.11 -0.45
N SER A 22 0.79 16.60 -0.02
CA SER A 22 -0.39 15.78 0.23
C SER A 22 -1.13 15.53 -1.09
N THR A 23 -1.20 14.27 -1.52
CA THR A 23 -2.06 13.87 -2.65
C THR A 23 -3.52 14.27 -2.45
N THR A 24 -3.99 14.35 -1.20
CA THR A 24 -5.35 14.84 -0.90
C THR A 24 -5.50 16.33 -1.25
N TYR A 25 -4.49 17.15 -0.92
CA TYR A 25 -4.49 18.56 -1.33
C TYR A 25 -4.41 18.68 -2.84
N THR A 26 -3.50 17.94 -3.49
CA THR A 26 -3.36 17.92 -4.95
C THR A 26 -4.68 17.57 -5.63
N ASN A 27 -5.34 16.49 -5.19
CA ASN A 27 -6.64 16.07 -5.73
C ASN A 27 -7.72 17.13 -5.50
N PHE A 28 -7.74 17.77 -4.33
CA PHE A 28 -8.72 18.84 -4.07
C PHE A 28 -8.46 20.05 -4.97
N ALA A 29 -7.21 20.49 -5.10
CA ALA A 29 -6.82 21.63 -5.91
C ALA A 29 -7.08 21.40 -7.40
N GLU A 30 -6.73 20.22 -7.92
CA GLU A 30 -7.02 19.83 -9.29
C GLU A 30 -8.53 19.83 -9.55
N MET A 31 -9.34 19.26 -8.64
CA MET A 31 -10.80 19.27 -8.78
C MET A 31 -11.36 20.69 -8.81
N VAL A 32 -10.86 21.61 -7.98
CA VAL A 32 -11.26 23.03 -8.02
C VAL A 32 -10.88 23.65 -9.36
N TRP A 33 -9.66 23.42 -9.85
CA TRP A 33 -9.19 23.96 -11.12
C TRP A 33 -9.98 23.42 -12.33
N ASN A 34 -10.28 22.13 -12.35
CA ASN A 34 -11.12 21.51 -13.37
C ASN A 34 -12.49 22.18 -13.37
N TYR A 35 -13.08 22.40 -12.19
CA TYR A 35 -14.29 23.20 -12.12
C TYR A 35 -14.05 24.61 -12.64
N VAL A 36 -13.04 25.37 -12.21
CA VAL A 36 -12.79 26.73 -12.74
C VAL A 36 -12.80 26.75 -14.29
N ARG A 37 -12.15 25.76 -14.92
CA ARG A 37 -11.98 25.62 -16.38
C ARG A 37 -13.16 24.97 -17.13
N ASN A 38 -14.21 24.54 -16.43
CA ASN A 38 -15.29 23.71 -16.98
C ASN A 38 -14.81 22.36 -17.55
N GLU A 39 -13.76 21.81 -16.98
CA GLU A 39 -13.22 20.50 -17.31
C GLU A 39 -13.86 19.41 -16.43
N PRO A 40 -13.98 18.17 -16.95
CA PRO A 40 -14.52 17.06 -16.16
C PRO A 40 -13.58 16.71 -15.00
N THR A 41 -14.15 16.30 -13.87
CA THR A 41 -13.40 15.64 -12.78
C THR A 41 -13.77 14.16 -12.78
N SER A 42 -12.80 13.29 -13.05
CA SER A 42 -13.03 11.85 -13.05
C SER A 42 -12.98 11.28 -11.63
N PRO A 43 -14.03 10.58 -11.16
CA PRO A 43 -14.01 9.87 -9.87
C PRO A 43 -13.10 8.63 -9.87
N GLU A 44 -12.61 8.22 -11.05
CA GLU A 44 -11.66 7.10 -11.19
C GLU A 44 -10.24 7.52 -10.82
N PHE A 45 -9.87 8.78 -11.10
CA PHE A 45 -8.54 9.34 -10.84
C PHE A 45 -8.53 10.29 -9.63
N ASN A 46 -9.70 10.77 -9.20
CA ASN A 46 -9.83 11.66 -8.06
C ASN A 46 -10.87 11.12 -7.06
N GLU A 47 -10.35 10.47 -6.02
CA GLU A 47 -11.11 9.90 -4.90
C GLU A 47 -12.14 10.87 -4.28
N LEU A 48 -11.78 12.16 -4.18
CA LEU A 48 -12.66 13.18 -3.59
C LEU A 48 -13.92 13.42 -4.44
N ALA A 49 -13.85 13.16 -5.75
CA ALA A 49 -14.97 13.34 -6.67
C ALA A 49 -16.06 12.27 -6.52
N LYS A 50 -15.81 11.17 -5.78
CA LYS A 50 -16.83 10.19 -5.37
C LYS A 50 -17.84 10.81 -4.40
N SER A 51 -17.44 11.82 -3.61
CA SER A 51 -18.30 12.51 -2.65
C SER A 51 -19.01 13.70 -3.28
N ASN A 52 -20.35 13.66 -3.35
CA ASN A 52 -21.15 14.81 -3.80
C ASN A 52 -20.94 16.05 -2.92
N LYS A 53 -20.73 15.87 -1.61
CA LYS A 53 -20.48 16.99 -0.69
C LYS A 53 -19.14 17.66 -0.99
N THR A 54 -18.10 16.87 -1.23
CA THR A 54 -16.76 17.38 -1.55
C THR A 54 -16.75 18.05 -2.92
N LYS A 55 -17.47 17.50 -3.91
CA LYS A 55 -17.68 18.15 -5.22
C LYS A 55 -18.38 19.50 -5.09
N ASN A 56 -19.44 19.59 -4.30
CA ASN A 56 -20.16 20.84 -4.11
C ASN A 56 -19.27 21.90 -3.46
N TYR A 57 -18.50 21.52 -2.43
CA TYR A 57 -17.53 22.44 -1.81
C TYR A 57 -16.47 22.92 -2.81
N ALA A 58 -15.90 22.03 -3.61
CA ALA A 58 -14.94 22.43 -4.64
C ALA A 58 -15.56 23.36 -5.71
N ARG A 59 -16.84 23.15 -6.08
CA ARG A 59 -17.57 24.05 -6.98
C ARG A 59 -17.80 25.44 -6.36
N GLU A 60 -18.05 25.53 -5.07
CA GLU A 60 -18.20 26.81 -4.37
C GLU A 60 -16.89 27.62 -4.45
N ILE A 61 -15.76 26.98 -4.17
CA ILE A 61 -14.43 27.62 -4.29
C ILE A 61 -14.14 28.00 -5.75
N ALA A 62 -14.44 27.11 -6.71
CA ALA A 62 -14.28 27.41 -8.13
C ALA A 62 -15.16 28.59 -8.58
N ALA A 63 -16.38 28.71 -8.08
CA ALA A 63 -17.27 29.83 -8.38
C ALA A 63 -16.71 31.16 -7.83
N GLN A 64 -16.11 31.13 -6.63
CA GLN A 64 -15.40 32.29 -6.08
C GLN A 64 -14.23 32.71 -6.96
N ILE A 65 -13.38 31.76 -7.39
CA ILE A 65 -12.24 32.02 -8.27
C ILE A 65 -12.71 32.56 -9.62
N ARG A 66 -13.72 31.94 -10.26
CA ARG A 66 -14.30 32.43 -11.51
C ARG A 66 -14.80 33.86 -11.39
N ARG A 67 -15.49 34.20 -10.30
CA ARG A 67 -15.96 35.57 -10.05
C ARG A 67 -14.79 36.56 -9.94
N LEU A 68 -13.75 36.22 -9.18
CA LEU A 68 -12.55 37.05 -9.05
C LEU A 68 -11.82 37.19 -10.39
N SER A 69 -11.67 36.08 -11.12
CA SER A 69 -11.03 36.04 -12.43
C SER A 69 -11.75 36.86 -13.50
N ARG A 70 -13.06 37.09 -13.35
CA ARG A 70 -13.84 37.85 -14.33
C ARG A 70 -13.80 39.36 -14.07
N TRP A 71 -13.78 39.77 -12.80
CA TRP A 71 -14.06 41.16 -12.42
C TRP A 71 -12.91 41.86 -11.71
N TRP A 72 -12.05 41.13 -11.02
CA TRP A 72 -11.08 41.72 -10.09
C TRP A 72 -9.64 41.41 -10.47
N TYR A 73 -9.42 40.21 -11.03
CA TYR A 73 -8.09 39.76 -11.42
C TYR A 73 -8.15 38.98 -12.75
N PRO A 74 -8.48 39.66 -13.87
CA PRO A 74 -8.62 39.05 -15.18
C PRO A 74 -7.29 38.66 -15.80
N GLU A 75 -7.30 37.59 -16.60
CA GLU A 75 -6.11 37.16 -17.35
C GLU A 75 -5.62 38.25 -18.31
N GLN A 76 -4.30 38.36 -18.44
CA GLN A 76 -3.65 39.27 -19.38
C GLN A 76 -2.87 38.45 -20.42
N PRO A 77 -3.42 38.20 -21.62
CA PRO A 77 -2.85 37.24 -22.58
C PRO A 77 -1.39 37.49 -22.99
N LYS A 78 -0.92 38.75 -22.89
CA LYS A 78 0.44 39.16 -23.27
C LYS A 78 1.40 39.29 -22.09
N ASN A 79 0.93 39.07 -20.85
CA ASN A 79 1.73 39.25 -19.64
C ASN A 79 1.80 37.94 -18.86
N LYS A 80 2.80 37.13 -19.20
CA LYS A 80 3.01 35.79 -18.62
C LYS A 80 3.28 35.86 -17.12
N GLU A 81 4.14 36.77 -16.67
CA GLU A 81 4.51 36.94 -15.25
C GLU A 81 3.27 37.28 -14.41
N TYR A 82 2.44 38.22 -14.88
CA TYR A 82 1.17 38.55 -14.23
C TYR A 82 0.24 37.34 -14.14
N ASN A 83 0.12 36.54 -15.20
CA ASN A 83 -0.75 35.36 -15.18
C ASN A 83 -0.23 34.28 -14.22
N GLU A 84 1.09 34.10 -14.10
CA GLU A 84 1.71 33.20 -13.13
C GLU A 84 1.43 33.67 -11.68
N GLU A 85 1.62 34.96 -11.39
CA GLU A 85 1.26 35.53 -10.08
C GLU A 85 -0.24 35.41 -9.77
N ARG A 86 -1.08 35.54 -10.81
CA ARG A 86 -2.52 35.37 -10.72
C ARG A 86 -2.93 33.95 -10.37
N GLU A 87 -2.39 32.95 -11.06
CA GLU A 87 -2.63 31.54 -10.72
C GLU A 87 -2.14 31.23 -9.30
N ALA A 88 -0.95 31.72 -8.91
CA ALA A 88 -0.42 31.55 -7.55
C ALA A 88 -1.30 32.19 -6.46
N TYR A 89 -1.94 33.33 -6.76
CA TYR A 89 -2.92 33.94 -5.87
C TYR A 89 -4.15 33.05 -5.69
N PHE A 90 -4.66 32.44 -6.77
CA PHE A 90 -5.80 31.52 -6.69
C PHE A 90 -5.43 30.21 -6.00
N ASP A 91 -4.23 29.67 -6.20
CA ASP A 91 -3.73 28.53 -5.45
C ASP A 91 -3.73 28.79 -3.93
N LYS A 92 -3.37 30.01 -3.50
CA LYS A 92 -3.48 30.40 -2.07
C LYS A 92 -4.92 30.43 -1.56
N ILE A 93 -5.91 30.74 -2.40
CA ILE A 93 -7.33 30.65 -2.03
C ILE A 93 -7.71 29.19 -1.82
N ILE A 94 -7.31 28.31 -2.73
CA ILE A 94 -7.56 26.87 -2.66
C ILE A 94 -6.91 26.28 -1.40
N GLU A 95 -5.65 26.61 -1.15
CA GLU A 95 -4.91 26.16 0.04
C GLU A 95 -5.58 26.59 1.33
N LYS A 96 -5.98 27.87 1.44
CA LYS A 96 -6.69 28.37 2.63
C LYS A 96 -8.03 27.66 2.83
N ALA A 97 -8.78 27.45 1.75
CA ALA A 97 -10.06 26.74 1.80
C ALA A 97 -9.88 25.27 2.23
N PHE A 98 -8.83 24.62 1.73
CA PHE A 98 -8.46 23.27 2.13
C PHE A 98 -8.07 23.19 3.61
N ILE A 99 -7.15 24.04 4.06
CA ILE A 99 -6.68 24.06 5.45
C ILE A 99 -7.85 24.30 6.41
N LYS A 100 -8.70 25.28 6.12
CA LYS A 100 -9.87 25.60 6.94
C LYS A 100 -10.86 24.43 7.01
N GLU A 101 -11.03 23.71 5.90
CA GLU A 101 -11.95 22.59 5.84
C GLU A 101 -11.40 21.36 6.56
N VAL A 102 -10.10 21.08 6.43
CA VAL A 102 -9.45 19.88 6.97
C VAL A 102 -9.07 20.03 8.45
N PHE A 103 -8.63 21.21 8.88
CA PHE A 103 -8.06 21.43 10.21
C PHE A 103 -8.89 22.37 11.06
N ILE A 104 -8.85 22.14 12.38
CA ILE A 104 -9.39 23.07 13.36
C ILE A 104 -8.38 24.21 13.54
N VAL A 105 -8.76 25.41 13.10
CA VAL A 105 -7.95 26.63 13.23
C VAL A 105 -7.55 26.84 14.69
N GLY A 106 -6.26 27.08 14.94
CA GLY A 106 -5.72 27.35 16.27
C GLY A 106 -5.52 26.13 17.17
N LYS A 107 -5.72 24.90 16.68
CA LYS A 107 -5.50 23.66 17.47
C LYS A 107 -4.52 22.70 16.81
N ASN A 108 -3.21 23.01 16.84
CA ASN A 108 -2.07 22.11 16.51
C ASN A 108 -2.36 21.04 15.44
N ASN A 109 -2.80 21.44 14.25
CA ASN A 109 -3.09 20.52 13.12
C ASN A 109 -4.07 19.37 13.47
N LYS A 110 -4.99 19.61 14.42
CA LYS A 110 -6.07 18.67 14.75
C LYS A 110 -7.08 18.67 13.60
N LEU A 111 -7.42 17.48 13.10
CA LEU A 111 -8.42 17.33 12.06
C LEU A 111 -9.80 17.79 12.53
N ASN A 112 -10.51 18.46 11.62
CA ASN A 112 -11.91 18.81 11.80
C ASN A 112 -12.78 17.56 11.55
N SER A 113 -13.45 17.06 12.58
CA SER A 113 -14.30 15.86 12.50
C SER A 113 -15.52 16.03 11.59
N ASN A 114 -15.94 17.29 11.36
CA ASN A 114 -17.06 17.63 10.49
C ASN A 114 -16.62 17.95 9.05
N SER A 115 -15.32 17.87 8.78
CA SER A 115 -14.75 18.14 7.45
C SER A 115 -15.35 17.22 6.39
N LEU A 116 -15.89 17.82 5.34
CA LEU A 116 -16.35 17.13 4.14
C LEU A 116 -15.21 16.35 3.47
N ILE A 117 -14.01 16.95 3.43
CA ILE A 117 -12.80 16.33 2.86
C ILE A 117 -12.35 15.15 3.72
N VAL A 118 -12.19 15.32 5.04
CA VAL A 118 -11.81 14.19 5.93
C VAL A 118 -12.86 13.09 5.90
N ASN A 119 -14.14 13.44 5.85
CA ASN A 119 -15.22 12.47 5.76
C ASN A 119 -15.21 11.70 4.42
N SER A 120 -14.85 12.33 3.30
CA SER A 120 -14.67 11.60 2.04
C SER A 120 -13.49 10.62 2.08
N LEU A 121 -12.46 10.90 2.87
CA LEU A 121 -11.31 9.98 3.04
C LEU A 121 -11.64 8.78 3.92
N LYS A 122 -12.64 8.87 4.80
CA LYS A 122 -13.09 7.72 5.63
C LYS A 122 -13.61 6.54 4.79
N ASP A 123 -13.87 6.75 3.50
CA ASP A 123 -14.23 5.65 2.61
C ASP A 123 -13.11 4.59 2.56
N VAL A 124 -11.84 5.00 2.63
CA VAL A 124 -10.67 4.08 2.65
C VAL A 124 -10.70 3.12 3.83
N THR A 125 -11.40 3.48 4.92
CA THR A 125 -11.51 2.63 6.12
C THR A 125 -12.74 1.73 6.11
N ARG A 126 -13.53 1.71 5.03
CA ARG A 126 -14.70 0.83 4.91
C ARG A 126 -14.29 -0.58 4.53
N ASN A 127 -14.83 -1.56 5.23
CA ASN A 127 -14.63 -2.96 4.90
C ASN A 127 -15.07 -3.25 3.45
N TYR A 128 -14.27 -4.05 2.75
CA TYR A 128 -14.50 -4.48 1.37
C TYR A 128 -14.50 -3.37 0.30
N ARG A 129 -14.12 -2.13 0.65
CA ARG A 129 -13.83 -1.11 -0.35
C ARG A 129 -12.63 -1.55 -1.19
N TRP A 130 -12.77 -1.43 -2.50
CA TRP A 130 -11.66 -1.67 -3.42
C TRP A 130 -10.60 -0.57 -3.26
N GLY A 131 -9.37 -0.98 -2.95
CA GLY A 131 -8.23 -0.09 -2.93
C GLY A 131 -7.85 0.34 -4.35
N THR A 132 -7.46 1.59 -4.50
CA THR A 132 -7.03 2.19 -5.78
C THR A 132 -5.50 2.24 -5.87
N GLN A 133 -4.98 2.55 -7.07
CA GLN A 133 -3.56 2.80 -7.26
C GLN A 133 -3.06 3.96 -6.38
N THR A 134 -3.88 5.00 -6.20
CA THR A 134 -3.58 6.14 -5.33
C THR A 134 -3.41 5.72 -3.87
N ASP A 135 -4.28 4.83 -3.37
CA ASP A 135 -4.17 4.29 -2.02
C ASP A 135 -2.83 3.56 -1.82
N LEU A 136 -2.42 2.75 -2.81
CA LEU A 136 -1.15 2.05 -2.79
C LEU A 136 0.06 2.98 -2.84
N GLN A 137 0.00 4.05 -3.65
CA GLN A 137 1.06 5.06 -3.73
C GLN A 137 1.24 5.79 -2.40
N GLU A 138 0.15 6.15 -1.72
CA GLU A 138 0.23 6.77 -0.40
C GLU A 138 0.84 5.84 0.65
N LEU A 139 0.43 4.57 0.67
CA LEU A 139 1.02 3.59 1.58
C LEU A 139 2.52 3.39 1.29
N ALA A 140 2.90 3.26 0.02
CA ALA A 140 4.30 3.12 -0.38
C ALA A 140 5.14 4.32 0.07
N ARG A 141 4.59 5.53 -0.05
CA ARG A 141 5.22 6.76 0.44
C ARG A 141 5.40 6.73 1.97
N ILE A 142 4.35 6.40 2.72
CA ILE A 142 4.39 6.35 4.19
C ILE A 142 5.41 5.34 4.69
N TYR A 143 5.49 4.17 4.05
CA TYR A 143 6.41 3.10 4.43
C TYR A 143 7.79 3.21 3.79
N ASN A 144 8.06 4.26 2.99
CA ASN A 144 9.31 4.44 2.24
C ASN A 144 9.69 3.22 1.38
N ILE A 145 8.74 2.77 0.56
CA ILE A 145 8.86 1.63 -0.36
C ILE A 145 8.79 2.14 -1.79
N ASN A 146 9.58 1.56 -2.69
CA ASN A 146 9.41 1.72 -4.13
C ASN A 146 8.24 0.82 -4.58
N LEU A 147 7.14 1.42 -5.01
CA LEU A 147 5.98 0.68 -5.53
C LEU A 147 6.04 0.60 -7.05
N HIS A 148 6.07 -0.62 -7.58
CA HIS A 148 5.89 -0.89 -9.00
C HIS A 148 4.45 -1.37 -9.20
N THR A 149 3.78 -0.89 -10.25
CA THR A 149 2.47 -1.42 -10.64
C THR A 149 2.52 -2.00 -12.04
N LEU A 150 1.93 -3.17 -12.22
CA LEU A 150 1.71 -3.81 -13.51
C LEU A 150 0.23 -3.68 -13.88
N ILE A 151 -0.06 -3.68 -15.17
CA ILE A 151 -1.41 -3.81 -15.72
C ILE A 151 -1.42 -5.09 -16.55
N ASN A 152 -2.19 -6.08 -16.09
CA ASN A 152 -2.26 -7.42 -16.70
C ASN A 152 -0.85 -8.03 -16.91
N GLY A 153 0.02 -7.91 -15.91
CA GLY A 153 1.39 -8.42 -15.94
C GLY A 153 2.41 -7.56 -16.70
N ASN A 154 2.00 -6.46 -17.34
CA ASN A 154 2.89 -5.58 -18.08
C ASN A 154 3.20 -4.30 -17.29
N ALA A 155 4.45 -3.84 -17.32
CA ALA A 155 4.83 -2.57 -16.72
C ALA A 155 4.41 -1.41 -17.65
N PRO A 156 3.43 -0.58 -17.27
CA PRO A 156 2.98 0.53 -18.11
C PRO A 156 3.97 1.70 -18.12
N TYR A 157 4.87 1.76 -17.14
CA TYR A 157 5.89 2.78 -17.00
C TYR A 157 7.19 2.20 -16.43
N LYS A 158 8.31 2.86 -16.72
CA LYS A 158 9.59 2.55 -16.10
C LYS A 158 9.62 3.16 -14.69
N PRO A 159 9.80 2.35 -13.62
CA PRO A 159 9.79 2.87 -12.27
C PRO A 159 11.01 3.77 -12.00
N ALA A 160 10.80 4.85 -11.27
CA ALA A 160 11.84 5.76 -10.79
C ALA A 160 12.16 5.43 -9.33
N ASP A 161 13.06 4.47 -9.13
CA ASP A 161 13.36 3.92 -7.81
C ASP A 161 14.27 4.82 -7.00
N THR A 162 13.92 5.03 -5.73
CA THR A 162 14.86 5.62 -4.78
C THR A 162 15.84 4.54 -4.31
N PRO A 163 17.16 4.77 -4.33
CA PRO A 163 18.13 3.81 -3.82
C PRO A 163 17.83 3.39 -2.37
N GLN A 164 18.17 2.14 -2.03
CA GLN A 164 18.06 1.58 -0.67
C GLN A 164 16.63 1.42 -0.12
N ARG A 165 15.59 1.66 -0.92
CA ARG A 165 14.21 1.36 -0.54
C ARG A 165 13.80 -0.05 -0.97
N PRO A 166 13.03 -0.80 -0.15
CA PRO A 166 12.41 -2.05 -0.58
C PRO A 166 11.53 -1.83 -1.82
N ILE A 167 11.43 -2.83 -2.69
CA ILE A 167 10.55 -2.79 -3.87
C ILE A 167 9.38 -3.74 -3.63
N ILE A 168 8.16 -3.25 -3.84
CA ILE A 168 6.94 -4.07 -3.91
C ILE A 168 6.34 -3.88 -5.28
N THR A 169 5.99 -4.99 -5.93
CA THR A 169 5.29 -4.98 -7.21
C THR A 169 3.85 -5.44 -7.01
N MET A 170 2.89 -4.72 -7.58
CA MET A 170 1.46 -5.03 -7.55
C MET A 170 0.95 -5.13 -8.99
N ASP A 171 0.13 -6.13 -9.32
CA ASP A 171 -0.46 -6.32 -10.64
C ASP A 171 -1.96 -6.06 -10.58
N ASN A 172 -2.41 -5.02 -11.30
CA ASN A 172 -3.81 -4.74 -11.54
C ASN A 172 -4.30 -5.63 -12.68
N GLN A 173 -5.18 -6.58 -12.37
CA GLN A 173 -5.75 -7.49 -13.34
C GLN A 173 -7.14 -7.02 -13.74
N HIS A 174 -7.25 -6.60 -15.00
CA HIS A 174 -8.49 -6.20 -15.66
C HIS A 174 -9.28 -5.11 -14.92
N ASN A 175 -8.63 -4.31 -14.06
CA ASN A 175 -9.28 -3.37 -13.15
C ASN A 175 -10.33 -4.03 -12.22
N LEU A 176 -10.19 -5.34 -11.98
CA LEU A 176 -11.09 -6.15 -11.16
C LEU A 176 -10.41 -6.68 -9.90
N HIS A 177 -9.08 -6.77 -9.92
CA HIS A 177 -8.34 -7.41 -8.83
C HIS A 177 -6.91 -6.89 -8.74
N TRP A 178 -6.39 -6.77 -7.53
CA TRP A 178 -4.97 -6.51 -7.27
C TRP A 178 -4.31 -7.80 -6.80
N THR A 179 -3.30 -8.27 -7.52
CA THR A 179 -2.43 -9.36 -7.05
C THR A 179 -1.08 -8.78 -6.65
N THR A 180 -0.49 -9.30 -5.57
CA THR A 180 0.87 -8.89 -5.17
C THR A 180 1.88 -9.75 -5.94
N CYS A 181 2.97 -9.15 -6.39
CA CYS A 181 4.16 -9.86 -6.83
C CYS A 181 5.27 -9.48 -5.85
N ILE A 182 5.55 -10.36 -4.89
CA ILE A 182 6.59 -10.08 -3.89
C ILE A 182 7.95 -10.47 -4.48
N SER A 183 8.72 -9.48 -4.90
CA SER A 183 10.12 -9.64 -5.31
C SER A 183 11.04 -9.30 -4.14
N PHE A 184 11.52 -10.31 -3.42
CA PHE A 184 12.59 -10.10 -2.44
C PHE A 184 13.96 -10.15 -3.15
N LEU A 185 14.71 -9.06 -3.06
CA LEU A 185 16.16 -8.90 -3.29
C LEU A 185 16.79 -9.60 -4.51
N GLY A 186 17.22 -8.78 -5.49
CA GLY A 186 18.17 -9.16 -6.55
C GLY A 186 17.58 -9.01 -7.94
N SER A 187 18.26 -8.25 -8.80
CA SER A 187 17.87 -7.89 -10.18
C SER A 187 17.61 -9.06 -11.14
N ASN A 188 17.73 -10.30 -10.67
CA ASN A 188 17.59 -11.53 -11.46
C ASN A 188 16.40 -12.41 -11.04
N PHE A 189 15.59 -12.01 -10.05
CA PHE A 189 14.40 -12.77 -9.66
C PHE A 189 13.17 -12.29 -10.43
N LYS A 190 12.74 -13.07 -11.43
CA LYS A 190 11.39 -12.92 -12.02
C LYS A 190 10.39 -13.46 -10.99
N GLY A 191 9.82 -12.56 -10.17
CA GLY A 191 8.85 -12.92 -9.15
C GLY A 191 7.70 -13.78 -9.68
N LYS A 192 7.21 -14.71 -8.87
CA LYS A 192 5.95 -15.43 -9.12
C LYS A 192 4.79 -14.61 -8.55
N ARG A 193 3.62 -14.66 -9.19
CA ARG A 193 2.39 -13.98 -8.70
C ARG A 193 1.97 -14.57 -7.35
N TYR A 194 1.48 -13.74 -6.42
CA TYR A 194 1.08 -14.20 -5.07
C TYR A 194 -0.10 -15.17 -5.09
N ASP A 195 -1.01 -15.04 -6.05
CA ASP A 195 -2.10 -16.01 -6.24
C ASP A 195 -1.55 -17.35 -6.77
N SER A 196 -0.57 -17.35 -7.68
CA SER A 196 0.14 -18.57 -8.08
C SER A 196 1.03 -19.14 -6.95
N TYR A 197 1.53 -18.29 -6.07
CA TYR A 197 2.30 -18.68 -4.87
C TYR A 197 1.40 -19.32 -3.78
N THR A 198 0.12 -18.93 -3.74
CA THR A 198 -0.87 -19.41 -2.75
C THR A 198 -1.77 -20.52 -3.29
N LYS A 199 -1.98 -20.62 -4.60
CA LYS A 199 -2.78 -21.67 -5.26
C LYS A 199 -1.94 -22.89 -5.66
N ASP A 200 -0.68 -22.70 -6.03
CA ASP A 200 0.29 -23.79 -6.20
C ASP A 200 1.34 -23.69 -5.11
N SER A 201 1.22 -24.47 -4.04
CA SER A 201 2.34 -25.13 -3.35
C SER A 201 1.93 -25.47 -1.93
N VAL A 202 1.66 -26.76 -1.70
CA VAL A 202 2.13 -27.39 -0.47
C VAL A 202 3.56 -26.90 -0.26
N ILE A 203 3.84 -26.18 0.83
CA ILE A 203 5.18 -25.69 1.09
C ILE A 203 6.16 -26.86 0.98
N SER A 204 7.07 -26.82 0.01
CA SER A 204 7.92 -27.97 -0.29
C SER A 204 9.10 -28.04 0.67
N LYS A 205 9.72 -29.22 0.79
CA LYS A 205 10.98 -29.36 1.53
C LYS A 205 12.07 -28.44 0.98
N GLN A 206 12.11 -28.23 -0.34
CA GLN A 206 13.05 -27.32 -0.97
C GLN A 206 12.78 -25.85 -0.58
N GLU A 207 11.51 -25.45 -0.53
CA GLU A 207 11.14 -24.09 -0.13
C GLU A 207 11.48 -23.83 1.35
N ILE A 208 11.22 -24.79 2.25
CA ILE A 208 11.64 -24.70 3.66
C ILE A 208 13.15 -24.56 3.76
N LYS A 209 13.89 -25.34 2.96
CA LYS A 209 15.36 -25.30 2.89
C LYS A 209 15.84 -23.91 2.50
N ASP A 210 15.32 -23.35 1.42
CA ASP A 210 15.72 -22.05 0.90
C ASP A 210 15.44 -20.94 1.93
N ILE A 211 14.26 -20.94 2.56
CA ILE A 211 13.89 -19.97 3.61
C ILE A 211 14.88 -20.03 4.77
N MET A 212 15.22 -21.24 5.24
CA MET A 212 16.17 -21.42 6.35
C MET A 212 17.60 -21.07 5.95
N GLN A 213 18.01 -21.32 4.71
CA GLN A 213 19.32 -20.93 4.20
C GLN A 213 19.52 -19.40 4.22
N THR A 214 18.47 -18.60 4.01
CA THR A 214 18.58 -17.13 4.16
C THR A 214 18.90 -16.70 5.60
N TYR A 215 18.61 -17.53 6.60
CA TYR A 215 18.98 -17.28 7.99
C TYR A 215 20.45 -17.65 8.27
N THR A 216 20.97 -18.67 7.59
CA THR A 216 22.32 -19.21 7.82
C THR A 216 23.41 -18.62 6.91
N GLN A 217 23.07 -18.14 5.71
CA GLN A 217 24.04 -17.77 4.66
C GLN A 217 24.09 -16.27 4.31
N GLY A 218 23.16 -15.44 4.80
CA GLY A 218 23.18 -14.01 4.48
C GLY A 218 24.38 -13.27 5.10
N PHE A 219 24.77 -12.11 4.53
CA PHE A 219 25.88 -11.27 5.03
C PHE A 219 25.81 -11.05 6.55
N VAL A 220 24.61 -10.80 7.10
CA VAL A 220 24.41 -10.61 8.55
C VAL A 220 24.73 -11.88 9.36
N ALA A 221 24.55 -13.09 8.82
CA ALA A 221 24.89 -14.35 9.49
C ALA A 221 26.42 -14.60 9.58
N LEU A 222 27.22 -14.01 8.68
CA LEU A 222 28.69 -14.07 8.73
C LEU A 222 29.29 -13.15 9.80
N VAL A 223 28.59 -12.07 10.15
CA VAL A 223 29.11 -11.01 11.04
C VAL A 223 28.45 -11.00 12.42
N THR A 224 27.39 -11.80 12.65
CA THR A 224 26.67 -11.82 13.94
C THR A 224 26.42 -13.23 14.44
N LYS A 225 26.58 -13.44 15.76
CA LYS A 225 26.23 -14.71 16.42
C LYS A 225 24.71 -14.92 16.37
N ARG A 226 24.28 -15.98 15.70
CA ARG A 226 22.86 -16.33 15.52
C ARG A 226 22.41 -17.32 16.59
N ASN A 227 21.50 -16.90 17.47
CA ASN A 227 21.03 -17.71 18.61
C ASN A 227 20.34 -19.02 18.24
N HIS A 228 19.79 -19.14 17.01
CA HIS A 228 19.07 -20.33 16.55
C HIS A 228 19.71 -20.96 15.31
N LEU A 229 21.02 -20.74 15.11
CA LEU A 229 21.76 -21.21 13.93
C LEU A 229 21.74 -22.73 13.81
N GLU A 230 22.04 -23.42 14.91
CA GLU A 230 22.08 -24.87 14.97
C GLU A 230 20.72 -25.46 14.59
N LYS A 231 19.63 -24.87 15.11
CA LYS A 231 18.29 -25.31 14.75
C LYS A 231 17.98 -25.09 13.27
N ALA A 232 18.35 -23.93 12.71
CA ALA A 232 18.16 -23.67 11.29
C ALA A 232 18.92 -24.68 10.41
N MET A 233 20.17 -25.01 10.78
CA MET A 233 20.97 -26.03 10.09
C MET A 233 20.33 -27.43 10.20
N GLN A 234 19.81 -27.80 11.38
CA GLN A 234 19.08 -29.05 11.56
C GLN A 234 17.86 -29.13 10.62
N ILE A 235 17.06 -28.06 10.52
CA ILE A 235 15.90 -28.03 9.61
C ILE A 235 16.35 -28.17 8.15
N ILE A 236 17.44 -27.50 7.75
CA ILE A 236 18.02 -27.64 6.39
C ILE A 236 18.40 -29.09 6.11
N GLN A 237 19.03 -29.78 7.07
CA GLN A 237 19.40 -31.20 6.91
C GLN A 237 18.16 -32.10 6.79
N LEU A 238 17.11 -31.85 7.58
CA LEU A 238 15.85 -32.60 7.49
C LEU A 238 15.15 -32.40 6.14
N CYS A 239 15.32 -31.23 5.52
CA CYS A 239 14.81 -30.98 4.18
C CYS A 239 15.41 -31.94 3.13
N ASP A 240 16.65 -32.40 3.34
CA ASP A 240 17.34 -33.35 2.46
C ASP A 240 17.09 -34.82 2.84
N ASN A 241 16.59 -35.10 4.05
CA ASN A 241 16.35 -36.46 4.54
C ASN A 241 15.01 -37.04 4.01
N ARG A 242 15.07 -38.15 3.26
CA ARG A 242 13.89 -38.80 2.66
C ARG A 242 12.87 -39.32 3.69
N ASP A 243 13.29 -39.61 4.91
CA ASP A 243 12.42 -40.14 5.98
C ASP A 243 11.49 -39.08 6.58
N PHE A 244 11.72 -37.80 6.28
CA PHE A 244 10.95 -36.68 6.80
C PHE A 244 10.15 -36.01 5.70
N ASN A 245 8.85 -35.84 5.93
CA ASN A 245 7.97 -35.03 5.10
C ASN A 245 7.82 -33.61 5.68
N VAL A 246 7.07 -32.77 4.96
CA VAL A 246 6.82 -31.37 5.35
C VAL A 246 6.10 -31.26 6.70
N SER A 247 5.12 -32.13 6.96
CA SER A 247 4.36 -32.13 8.22
C SER A 247 5.26 -32.42 9.42
N ASP A 248 6.18 -33.36 9.29
CA ASP A 248 7.17 -33.66 10.34
C ASP A 248 8.07 -32.46 10.63
N ILE A 249 8.56 -31.79 9.58
CA ILE A 249 9.43 -30.61 9.71
C ILE A 249 8.67 -29.44 10.38
N VAL A 250 7.42 -29.21 9.99
CA VAL A 250 6.55 -28.16 10.55
C VAL A 250 6.21 -28.44 12.00
N ARG A 251 5.92 -29.69 12.35
CA ARG A 251 5.69 -30.13 13.75
C ARG A 251 6.93 -29.91 14.60
N MET A 252 8.12 -30.24 14.08
CA MET A 252 9.39 -29.99 14.77
C MET A 252 9.66 -28.49 14.96
N LEU A 253 9.34 -27.67 13.97
CA LEU A 253 9.44 -26.21 14.06
C LEU A 253 8.50 -25.65 15.12
N SER A 254 7.23 -26.06 15.10
CA SER A 254 6.20 -25.62 16.06
C SER A 254 6.60 -25.98 17.49
N ASN A 255 7.04 -27.23 17.72
CA ASN A 255 7.53 -27.67 19.03
C ASN A 255 8.73 -26.85 19.52
N TYR A 256 9.64 -26.49 18.61
CA TYR A 256 10.80 -25.67 18.97
C TYR A 256 10.40 -24.23 19.32
N LEU A 257 9.44 -23.65 18.57
CA LEU A 257 8.92 -22.31 18.84
C LEU A 257 8.23 -22.22 20.20
N GLN A 258 7.47 -23.24 20.59
CA GLN A 258 6.78 -23.28 21.89
C GLN A 258 7.73 -23.43 23.08
N ARG A 259 8.88 -24.08 22.90
CA ARG A 259 9.83 -24.40 23.99
C ARG A 259 10.98 -23.41 24.13
N SER A 260 11.12 -22.46 23.22
CA SER A 260 12.26 -21.53 23.17
C SER A 260 11.81 -20.10 23.41
N ASN A 261 12.65 -19.31 24.09
CA ASN A 261 12.43 -17.87 24.23
C ASN A 261 12.96 -17.13 23.01
N PHE A 262 12.16 -16.21 22.48
CA PHE A 262 12.52 -15.37 21.33
C PHE A 262 12.35 -13.90 21.66
N ASN A 263 13.30 -13.09 21.19
CA ASN A 263 13.12 -11.64 21.16
C ASN A 263 12.01 -11.27 20.17
N ASN A 264 11.29 -10.17 20.42
CA ASN A 264 10.19 -9.66 19.58
C ASN A 264 10.57 -9.49 18.09
N ASN A 265 11.86 -9.30 17.79
CA ASN A 265 12.38 -9.16 16.43
C ASN A 265 13.22 -10.34 15.94
N SER A 266 13.05 -11.53 16.52
CA SER A 266 13.79 -12.73 16.09
C SER A 266 13.54 -13.06 14.62
N SER A 267 14.60 -12.95 13.82
CA SER A 267 14.56 -13.25 12.39
C SER A 267 14.37 -14.74 12.11
N PHE A 268 14.72 -15.61 13.07
CA PHE A 268 14.41 -17.04 13.01
C PHE A 268 12.91 -17.26 13.21
N LYS A 269 12.35 -16.67 14.27
CA LYS A 269 10.92 -16.83 14.61
C LYS A 269 10.04 -16.39 13.44
N LYS A 270 10.30 -15.22 12.84
CA LYS A 270 9.55 -14.73 11.67
C LYS A 270 9.51 -15.72 10.50
N ARG A 271 10.63 -16.42 10.24
CA ARG A 271 10.71 -17.44 9.18
C ARG A 271 9.95 -18.71 9.56
N ALA A 272 10.09 -19.15 10.80
CA ALA A 272 9.40 -20.33 11.32
C ALA A 272 7.87 -20.12 11.35
N ASP A 273 7.40 -18.97 11.84
CA ASP A 273 5.99 -18.58 11.84
C ASP A 273 5.42 -18.60 10.41
N TYR A 274 6.19 -18.10 9.43
CA TYR A 274 5.80 -18.11 8.02
C TYR A 274 5.67 -19.53 7.45
N ILE A 275 6.64 -20.40 7.73
CA ILE A 275 6.62 -21.81 7.30
C ILE A 275 5.41 -22.54 7.88
N ILE A 276 5.11 -22.33 9.17
CA ILE A 276 3.98 -22.97 9.86
C ILE A 276 2.66 -22.49 9.28
N ALA A 277 2.46 -21.17 9.15
CA ALA A 277 1.23 -20.61 8.61
C ALA A 277 0.95 -21.10 7.17
N ARG A 278 2.00 -21.25 6.37
CA ARG A 278 1.91 -21.80 5.00
C ARG A 278 1.51 -23.27 4.96
N ALA A 279 2.01 -24.06 5.91
CA ALA A 279 1.64 -25.48 6.03
C ALA A 279 0.21 -25.67 6.55
N GLU A 280 -0.22 -24.86 7.52
CA GLU A 280 -1.56 -24.91 8.11
C GLU A 280 -2.65 -24.51 7.10
N TYR A 281 -2.42 -23.43 6.34
CA TYR A 281 -3.36 -22.96 5.30
C TYR A 281 -3.72 -24.04 4.27
N PHE A 282 -2.78 -24.96 3.98
CA PHE A 282 -3.03 -26.05 3.03
C PHE A 282 -3.89 -27.17 3.63
N ASN A 283 -3.68 -27.54 4.89
CA ASN A 283 -4.48 -28.59 5.54
C ASN A 283 -5.96 -28.16 5.65
N GLU A 284 -6.24 -26.89 5.95
CA GLU A 284 -7.61 -26.36 5.98
C GLU A 284 -8.29 -26.29 4.59
N ALA A 285 -7.50 -26.15 3.52
CA ALA A 285 -8.01 -26.14 2.15
C ALA A 285 -8.30 -27.55 1.61
N ALA A 286 -7.54 -28.57 2.06
CA ALA A 286 -7.73 -29.97 1.69
C ALA A 286 -8.91 -30.65 2.42
N ASP A 287 -9.31 -30.15 3.59
CA ASP A 287 -10.46 -30.65 4.36
C ASP A 287 -11.83 -30.13 3.87
N LYS A 288 -11.86 -29.33 2.78
CA LYS A 288 -13.12 -29.00 2.11
C LYS A 288 -13.46 -30.08 1.09
N PRO A 289 -14.55 -30.84 1.25
CA PRO A 289 -14.97 -31.80 0.24
C PRO A 289 -15.30 -31.05 -1.06
N ASP A 290 -14.77 -31.57 -2.17
CA ASP A 290 -15.11 -31.15 -3.52
C ASP A 290 -16.62 -30.98 -3.68
N GLY A 291 -17.07 -29.77 -4.01
CA GLY A 291 -18.47 -29.54 -4.30
C GLY A 291 -18.94 -28.11 -4.11
N LEU A 292 -18.48 -27.21 -4.96
CA LEU A 292 -19.35 -26.13 -5.47
C LEU A 292 -18.76 -25.63 -6.78
N ASP A 293 -19.19 -26.30 -7.85
CA ASP A 293 -19.24 -25.78 -9.21
C ASP A 293 -19.99 -24.44 -9.17
N LEU A 294 -19.29 -23.35 -9.46
CA LEU A 294 -19.88 -22.03 -9.62
C LEU A 294 -19.81 -21.64 -11.09
N SER A 295 -20.58 -22.35 -11.89
CA SER A 295 -21.11 -21.85 -13.15
C SER A 295 -22.41 -21.07 -12.88
N VAL A 296 -22.27 -19.78 -12.49
CA VAL A 296 -23.24 -18.69 -12.77
C VAL A 296 -22.48 -17.37 -12.90
#